data_AF-A0AAW2H8J7-F1
#
_entry.id   AF-A0AAW2H8J7-F1
#
_cell.length_a   1.000
_cell.length_b   1.000
_cell.length_c   1.000
_cell.angle_alpha   90.00
_cell.angle_beta   90.00
_cell.angle_gamma   90.00
#
_symmetry.space_group_name_H-M   'P 1'
#
loop_
_entity.id
_entity.type
_entity.pdbx_description
1 polymer ?
#
loop_
_entity_poly.entity_id
_entity_poly.type
_entity_poly.pdbx_seq_one_letter_code
_entity_poly.pdbx_strand_id
1 'polypeptide(L)'
;MDEESIRFDFEDYVENVLGLREEEETYCTDYQKNRCFRKHCTKQHIKLEKAVVCKHWLRGLCKKNNQCEFLHEFNLKKMPECWFYSKYGECSNADCIFLHVDLNSEYRECLWYKRGFCRHGNMCRNKHIKKKLCYNYYYGFCPAGPNCDFGHPKGSIPNTDLQRLQKRKDVIRRPSNLVRDE
;
A
#
# COMPACT_ATOMS: atom_id res chain seq x y z
N MET A 1 1.83 -37.44 18.63
CA MET A 1 3.29 -37.37 18.47
C MET A 1 3.65 -35.99 18.92
N ASP A 2 3.93 -35.90 20.21
CA ASP A 2 4.13 -34.66 20.92
C ASP A 2 5.51 -34.12 20.50
N GLU A 3 5.52 -32.94 19.89
CA GLU A 3 6.74 -32.18 19.66
C GLU A 3 7.28 -31.80 21.05
N GLU A 4 8.12 -32.65 21.63
CA GLU A 4 8.95 -32.25 22.75
C GLU A 4 9.76 -31.04 22.29
N SER A 5 9.44 -29.89 22.89
CA SER A 5 10.22 -28.66 22.81
C SER A 5 11.68 -29.01 23.10
N ILE A 6 12.48 -29.05 22.03
CA ILE A 6 13.92 -29.23 22.13
C ILE A 6 14.44 -27.97 22.80
N ARG A 7 14.87 -28.11 24.05
CA ARG A 7 15.43 -27.01 24.85
C ARG A 7 16.94 -27.01 24.69
N PHE A 8 17.51 -25.92 24.19
CA PHE A 8 18.97 -25.78 24.08
C PHE A 8 19.61 -25.28 25.38
N ASP A 9 20.87 -25.65 25.60
CA ASP A 9 21.70 -25.24 26.74
C ASP A 9 21.94 -23.72 26.80
N PHE A 10 21.88 -23.03 25.66
CA PHE A 10 21.98 -21.58 25.61
C PHE A 10 20.69 -20.83 25.96
N GLU A 11 19.51 -21.48 25.96
CA GLU A 11 18.24 -20.80 26.20
C GLU A 11 18.17 -20.21 27.60
N ASP A 12 18.68 -20.92 28.61
CA ASP A 12 18.72 -20.44 29.98
C ASP A 12 19.60 -19.18 30.11
N TYR A 13 20.68 -19.10 29.34
CA TYR A 13 21.53 -17.91 29.27
C TYR A 13 20.82 -16.74 28.57
N VAL A 14 20.09 -17.02 27.48
CA VAL A 14 19.32 -15.99 26.75
C VAL A 14 18.21 -15.41 27.62
N GLU A 15 17.49 -16.24 28.37
CA GLU A 15 16.38 -15.80 29.22
C GLU A 15 16.85 -15.14 30.51
N ASN A 16 17.81 -15.74 31.23
CA ASN A 16 18.17 -15.30 32.58
C ASN A 16 19.28 -14.24 32.58
N VAL A 17 20.21 -14.27 31.61
CA VAL A 17 21.34 -13.32 31.56
C VAL A 17 21.07 -12.20 30.59
N LEU A 18 20.64 -12.51 29.36
CA LEU A 18 20.35 -11.48 28.35
C LEU A 18 18.95 -10.87 28.51
N GLY A 19 18.03 -11.54 29.21
CA GLY A 19 16.66 -11.07 29.41
C GLY A 19 15.86 -10.98 28.13
N LEU A 20 16.27 -11.67 27.07
CA LEU A 20 15.61 -11.65 25.77
C LEU A 20 14.59 -12.79 25.71
N ARG A 21 13.40 -12.50 25.20
CA ARG A 21 12.34 -13.48 24.97
C ARG A 21 11.88 -13.39 23.52
N GLU A 22 11.56 -14.52 22.92
CA GLU A 22 11.16 -14.57 21.51
C GLU A 22 9.87 -13.77 21.22
N GLU A 23 8.94 -13.71 22.18
CA GLU A 23 7.61 -13.12 21.99
C GLU A 23 7.40 -11.77 22.70
N GLU A 24 8.44 -10.94 22.84
CA GLU A 24 8.22 -9.64 23.47
C GLU A 24 7.48 -8.65 22.53
N GLU A 25 6.21 -8.40 22.83
CA GLU A 25 5.38 -7.44 22.10
C GLU A 25 5.93 -5.99 22.23
N THR A 26 6.64 -5.54 21.20
CA THR A 26 7.20 -4.18 21.11
C THR A 26 6.12 -3.08 21.03
N TYR A 27 4.93 -3.42 20.52
CA TYR A 27 3.83 -2.50 20.29
C TYR A 27 2.74 -2.60 21.36
N CYS A 28 2.20 -1.47 21.78
CA CYS A 28 1.12 -1.45 22.77
C CYS A 28 -0.22 -1.92 22.15
N THR A 29 -0.71 -3.08 22.56
CA THR A 29 -2.00 -3.66 22.13
C THR A 29 -3.19 -2.80 22.54
N ASP A 30 -3.16 -2.21 23.74
CA ASP A 30 -4.18 -1.26 24.21
C ASP A 30 -4.19 0.02 23.38
N TYR A 31 -3.02 0.50 22.94
CA TYR A 31 -2.95 1.65 22.05
C TYR A 31 -3.58 1.33 20.69
N GLN A 32 -3.44 0.11 20.15
CA GLN A 32 -4.14 -0.29 18.91
C GLN A 32 -5.66 -0.16 19.06
N LYS A 33 -6.21 -0.53 20.23
CA LYS A 33 -7.64 -0.45 20.57
C LYS A 33 -8.12 0.93 21.05
N ASN A 34 -7.26 1.95 21.05
CA ASN A 34 -7.54 3.30 21.61
C ASN A 34 -7.86 3.30 23.12
N ARG A 35 -7.27 2.37 23.89
CA ARG A 35 -7.52 2.22 25.33
C ARG A 35 -6.30 2.55 26.21
N CYS A 36 -5.12 2.74 25.62
CA CYS A 36 -3.94 3.11 26.39
C CYS A 36 -3.90 4.63 26.64
N PHE A 37 -3.94 5.03 27.92
CA PHE A 37 -3.82 6.42 28.37
C PHE A 37 -2.56 6.70 29.20
N ARG A 38 -1.67 5.71 29.32
CA ARG A 38 -0.42 5.85 30.09
C ARG A 38 0.51 6.83 29.36
N LYS A 39 0.88 7.93 30.03
CA LYS A 39 1.81 8.95 29.49
C LYS A 39 3.21 8.39 29.24
N HIS A 40 3.66 7.45 30.07
CA HIS A 40 4.96 6.76 29.94
C HIS A 40 4.73 5.26 29.78
N CYS A 41 4.11 4.84 28.67
CA CYS A 41 4.04 3.43 28.32
C CYS A 41 5.42 2.95 27.86
N THR A 42 5.84 1.76 28.31
CA THR A 42 7.10 1.15 27.90
C THR A 42 7.07 0.69 26.44
N LYS A 43 5.90 0.24 25.98
CA LYS A 43 5.65 -0.22 24.60
C LYS A 43 5.43 0.96 23.64
N GLN A 44 5.72 0.75 22.35
CA GLN A 44 5.55 1.75 21.30
C GLN A 44 4.08 2.08 21.03
N HIS A 45 3.76 3.38 20.94
CA HIS A 45 2.43 3.92 20.65
C HIS A 45 2.30 4.35 19.19
N ILE A 46 2.18 3.38 18.27
CA ILE A 46 2.06 3.62 16.83
C ILE A 46 0.83 2.88 16.29
N LYS A 47 0.05 3.47 15.39
CA LYS A 47 -1.08 2.79 14.72
C LYS A 47 -0.59 1.95 13.54
N LEU A 48 -0.54 0.63 13.71
CA LEU A 48 0.06 -0.30 12.73
C LEU A 48 -0.61 -0.24 11.34
N GLU A 49 -1.92 0.03 11.26
CA GLU A 49 -2.68 0.15 10.01
C GLU A 49 -2.17 1.24 9.06
N LYS A 50 -1.65 2.34 9.61
CA LYS A 50 -1.22 3.52 8.83
C LYS A 50 0.27 3.80 8.97
N ALA A 51 0.99 2.97 9.72
CA ALA A 51 2.39 3.20 10.04
C ALA A 51 3.29 3.00 8.82
N VAL A 52 4.29 3.87 8.70
CA VAL A 52 5.37 3.79 7.71
C VAL A 52 6.68 3.50 8.44
N VAL A 53 7.58 2.75 7.82
CA VAL A 53 8.88 2.40 8.38
C VAL A 53 9.74 3.63 8.60
N CYS A 54 10.39 3.69 9.77
CA CYS A 54 11.28 4.79 10.13
C CYS A 54 12.57 4.75 9.31
N LYS A 55 12.80 5.78 8.47
CA LYS A 55 14.04 5.90 7.68
C LYS A 55 15.33 5.96 8.52
N HIS A 56 15.25 6.47 9.75
CA HIS A 56 16.42 6.60 10.62
C HIS A 56 16.73 5.30 11.35
N TRP A 57 15.71 4.50 11.68
CA TRP A 57 15.87 3.20 12.31
C TRP A 57 16.52 2.19 11.36
N LEU A 58 16.18 2.22 10.07
CA LEU A 58 16.85 1.42 9.04
C LEU A 58 18.38 1.61 9.00
N ARG A 59 18.87 2.76 9.48
CA ARG A 59 20.31 3.09 9.56
C ARG A 59 20.89 2.92 10.96
N GLY A 60 20.09 2.51 11.95
CA GLY A 60 20.50 2.44 13.35
C GLY A 60 20.67 3.81 14.04
N LEU A 61 20.14 4.89 13.45
CA LEU A 61 20.35 6.28 13.93
C LEU A 61 19.12 6.89 14.62
N CYS A 62 18.08 6.09 14.86
CA CYS A 62 16.87 6.60 15.52
C CYS A 62 17.12 6.86 17.00
N LYS A 63 17.06 8.13 17.43
CA LYS A 63 17.19 8.52 18.84
C LYS A 63 15.89 8.46 19.64
N LYS A 64 14.75 8.33 18.95
CA LYS A 64 13.41 8.40 19.57
C LYS A 64 12.97 7.08 20.21
N ASN A 65 13.64 5.96 19.92
CA ASN A 65 13.33 4.62 20.46
C ASN A 65 11.81 4.37 20.54
N ASN A 66 11.25 4.22 21.76
CA ASN A 66 9.84 3.89 21.97
C ASN A 66 8.86 5.05 21.74
N GLN A 67 9.37 6.27 21.60
CA GLN A 67 8.60 7.48 21.27
C GLN A 67 8.69 7.83 19.78
N CYS A 68 9.22 6.94 18.95
CA CYS A 68 9.20 7.13 17.51
C CYS A 68 7.76 7.02 16.99
N GLU A 69 7.37 7.94 16.11
CA GLU A 69 6.07 7.94 15.45
C GLU A 69 6.02 6.96 14.26
N PHE A 70 7.18 6.44 13.86
CA PHE A 70 7.37 5.57 12.71
C PHE A 70 7.72 4.15 13.13
N LEU A 71 7.35 3.19 12.28
CA LEU A 71 7.51 1.76 12.54
C LEU A 71 9.00 1.36 12.62
N HIS A 72 9.35 0.60 13.64
CA HIS A 72 10.67 -0.02 13.83
C HIS A 72 10.62 -1.51 13.48
N GLU A 73 10.14 -1.80 12.27
CA GLU A 73 10.04 -3.15 11.72
C GLU A 73 10.43 -3.10 10.25
N PHE A 74 11.17 -4.10 9.80
CA PHE A 74 11.57 -4.17 8.41
C PHE A 74 10.43 -4.78 7.58
N ASN A 75 9.61 -3.91 7.00
CA ASN A 75 8.49 -4.32 6.18
C ASN A 75 8.47 -3.55 4.85
N LEU A 76 8.79 -4.24 3.75
CA LEU A 76 8.88 -3.67 2.41
C LEU A 76 7.56 -3.02 1.94
N LYS A 77 6.40 -3.50 2.42
CA LYS A 77 5.09 -2.94 2.03
C LYS A 77 4.79 -1.60 2.69
N LYS A 78 5.39 -1.34 3.86
CA LYS A 78 5.20 -0.11 4.63
C LYS A 78 6.41 0.82 4.52
N MET A 79 7.29 0.57 3.55
CA MET A 79 8.46 1.39 3.32
C MET A 79 8.04 2.78 2.82
N PRO A 80 8.73 3.87 3.21
CA PRO A 80 8.42 5.19 2.65
C PRO A 80 8.70 5.27 1.15
N GLU A 81 8.08 6.25 0.50
CA GLU A 81 8.30 6.55 -0.90
C GLU A 81 9.73 6.99 -1.20
N CYS A 82 10.22 6.61 -2.38
CA CYS A 82 11.50 7.06 -2.88
C CYS A 82 11.42 8.54 -3.26
N TRP A 83 12.21 9.37 -2.57
CA TRP A 83 12.25 10.80 -2.82
C TRP A 83 12.70 11.15 -4.25
N PHE A 84 13.71 10.45 -4.78
CA PHE A 84 14.24 10.71 -6.12
C PHE A 84 13.20 10.39 -7.20
N TYR A 85 12.57 9.21 -7.09
CA TYR A 85 11.54 8.78 -8.03
C TYR A 85 10.30 9.68 -7.97
N SER A 86 9.83 10.02 -6.77
CA SER A 86 8.67 10.90 -6.59
C SER A 86 8.90 12.31 -7.17
N LYS A 87 10.13 12.84 -7.05
CA LYS A 87 10.46 14.19 -7.50
C LYS A 87 10.85 14.27 -8.98
N TYR A 88 11.65 13.32 -9.47
CA TYR A 88 12.27 13.37 -10.80
C TYR A 88 11.71 12.33 -11.77
N GLY A 89 10.90 11.38 -11.30
CA GLY A 89 10.39 10.26 -12.11
C GLY A 89 11.43 9.17 -12.38
N GLU A 90 12.64 9.30 -11.85
CA GLU A 90 13.76 8.38 -12.06
C GLU A 90 14.52 8.15 -10.76
N CYS A 91 14.99 6.92 -10.55
CA CYS A 91 15.86 6.56 -9.46
C CYS A 91 17.13 5.92 -10.03
N SER A 92 18.30 6.42 -9.64
CA SER A 92 19.59 5.88 -10.11
C SER A 92 19.93 4.50 -9.53
N ASN A 93 19.28 4.11 -8.43
CA ASN A 93 19.52 2.83 -7.78
C ASN A 93 18.57 1.77 -8.35
N ALA A 94 19.13 0.70 -8.94
CA ALA A 94 18.36 -0.43 -9.45
C ALA A 94 17.63 -1.20 -8.32
N ASP A 95 18.33 -1.44 -7.20
CA ASP A 95 17.79 -2.15 -6.03
C ASP A 95 17.30 -1.17 -4.95
N CYS A 96 16.44 -0.24 -5.34
CA CYS A 96 15.88 0.74 -4.41
C CYS A 96 14.87 0.06 -3.46
N ILE A 97 15.15 0.12 -2.15
CA ILE A 97 14.28 -0.45 -1.11
C ILE A 97 13.01 0.40 -0.92
N PHE A 98 13.06 1.69 -1.26
CA PHE A 98 11.94 2.61 -1.12
C PHE A 98 10.88 2.44 -2.21
N LEU A 99 9.63 2.79 -1.91
CA LEU A 99 8.52 2.61 -2.86
C LEU A 99 8.62 3.57 -4.04
N HIS A 100 8.64 3.04 -5.26
CA HIS A 100 8.49 3.80 -6.50
C HIS A 100 6.99 3.90 -6.83
N VAL A 101 6.41 5.07 -6.54
CA VAL A 101 4.98 5.35 -6.82
C VAL A 101 4.88 6.22 -8.06
N ASP A 102 4.34 5.64 -9.13
CA ASP A 102 4.07 6.37 -10.37
C ASP A 102 2.80 7.22 -10.20
N LEU A 103 2.96 8.55 -10.13
CA LEU A 103 1.85 9.51 -10.07
C LEU A 103 0.83 9.28 -11.20
N ASN A 104 1.29 8.88 -12.39
CA ASN A 104 0.42 8.61 -13.53
C ASN A 104 -0.30 7.25 -13.50
N SER A 105 0.16 6.32 -12.67
CA SER A 105 -0.41 4.97 -12.54
C SER A 105 -1.58 4.93 -11.55
N GLU A 106 -1.63 5.86 -10.59
CA GLU A 106 -2.61 5.83 -9.50
C GLU A 106 -3.98 6.47 -9.85
N TYR A 107 -4.05 7.24 -10.94
CA TYR A 107 -5.31 7.86 -11.35
C TYR A 107 -6.19 6.87 -12.12
N ARG A 108 -7.19 6.34 -11.44
CA ARG A 108 -8.27 5.55 -12.05
C ARG A 108 -8.93 6.31 -13.20
N GLU A 109 -9.33 5.58 -14.25
CA GLU A 109 -10.14 6.14 -15.33
C GLU A 109 -11.48 6.64 -14.76
N CYS A 110 -11.86 7.87 -15.11
CA CYS A 110 -13.13 8.44 -14.72
C CYS A 110 -14.28 7.75 -15.46
N LEU A 111 -15.10 6.97 -14.73
CA LEU A 111 -16.24 6.27 -15.32
C LEU A 111 -17.26 7.21 -15.97
N TRP A 112 -17.43 8.42 -15.43
CA TRP A 112 -18.30 9.44 -16.02
C TRP A 112 -17.74 9.98 -17.34
N TYR A 113 -16.44 10.26 -17.38
CA TYR A 113 -15.79 10.68 -18.62
C TYR A 113 -15.80 9.59 -19.68
N LYS A 114 -15.63 8.31 -19.28
CA LYS A 114 -15.73 7.14 -20.16
C LYS A 114 -17.10 7.01 -20.85
N ARG A 115 -18.17 7.50 -20.21
CA ARG A 115 -19.52 7.58 -20.82
C ARG A 115 -19.65 8.75 -21.82
N GLY A 116 -18.71 9.69 -21.79
CA GLY A 116 -18.64 10.83 -22.71
C GLY A 116 -18.61 12.18 -22.01
N PHE A 117 -19.09 12.28 -20.76
CA PHE A 117 -19.14 13.56 -20.04
C PHE A 117 -18.92 13.39 -18.53
N CYS A 118 -17.97 14.15 -17.99
CA CYS A 118 -17.74 14.26 -16.55
C CYS A 118 -18.10 15.67 -16.07
N ARG A 119 -19.01 15.76 -15.10
CA ARG A 119 -19.45 17.05 -14.51
C ARG A 119 -18.30 17.83 -13.86
N HIS A 120 -17.27 17.14 -13.38
CA HIS A 120 -16.11 17.76 -12.73
C HIS A 120 -15.08 18.32 -13.73
N GLY A 121 -15.23 18.05 -15.03
CA GLY A 121 -14.34 18.60 -16.05
C GLY A 121 -12.85 18.36 -15.77
N ASN A 122 -12.04 19.40 -15.92
CA ASN A 122 -10.60 19.40 -15.62
C ASN A 122 -10.28 19.24 -14.12
N MET A 123 -11.24 19.49 -13.23
CA MET A 123 -11.09 19.33 -11.77
C MET A 123 -11.39 17.90 -11.29
N CYS A 124 -11.60 16.94 -12.20
CA CYS A 124 -11.83 15.56 -11.80
C CYS A 124 -10.56 14.92 -11.25
N ARG A 125 -10.65 14.31 -10.07
CA ARG A 125 -9.56 13.53 -9.46
C ARG A 125 -9.19 12.28 -10.26
N ASN A 126 -10.09 11.79 -11.11
CA ASN A 126 -9.90 10.59 -11.92
C ASN A 126 -9.40 10.95 -13.32
N LYS A 127 -8.57 10.10 -13.92
CA LYS A 127 -7.99 10.29 -15.25
C LYS A 127 -9.06 10.30 -16.34
N HIS A 128 -9.08 11.35 -17.15
CA HIS A 128 -9.93 11.46 -18.33
C HIS A 128 -9.20 10.90 -19.55
N ILE A 129 -9.50 9.66 -19.92
CA ILE A 129 -8.91 9.03 -21.11
C ILE A 129 -9.79 9.34 -22.32
N LYS A 130 -9.26 10.10 -23.27
CA LYS A 130 -9.93 10.39 -24.55
C LYS A 130 -9.78 9.19 -25.48
N LYS A 131 -10.89 8.52 -25.80
CA LYS A 131 -10.93 7.49 -26.85
C LYS A 131 -11.69 8.02 -28.06
N LYS A 132 -11.22 7.69 -29.27
CA LYS A 132 -11.98 7.96 -30.50
C LYS A 132 -13.25 7.10 -30.49
N LEU A 133 -14.39 7.68 -30.88
CA LEU A 133 -15.68 6.98 -30.88
C LEU A 133 -15.67 5.85 -31.92
N CYS A 134 -16.18 4.67 -31.56
CA CYS A 134 -16.41 3.61 -32.53
C CYS A 134 -17.68 3.90 -33.33
N TYR A 135 -17.54 4.20 -34.62
CA TYR A 135 -18.69 4.46 -35.49
C TYR A 135 -19.61 3.24 -35.62
N ASN A 136 -19.07 2.01 -35.75
CA ASN A 136 -19.90 0.80 -35.86
C ASN A 136 -20.77 0.59 -34.62
N TYR A 137 -20.21 0.75 -33.43
CA TYR A 137 -20.97 0.67 -32.19
C TYR A 137 -22.00 1.79 -32.07
N TYR A 138 -21.66 3.00 -32.52
CA TYR A 138 -22.58 4.14 -32.55
C TYR A 138 -23.78 3.87 -33.47
N TYR A 139 -23.58 3.21 -34.61
CA TYR A 139 -24.64 2.76 -35.51
C TYR A 139 -25.43 1.54 -35.00
N GLY A 140 -25.07 1.00 -33.83
CA GLY A 140 -25.86 0.00 -33.10
C GLY A 140 -25.15 -1.34 -32.86
N PHE A 141 -24.11 -1.67 -33.64
CA PHE A 141 -23.41 -2.95 -33.47
C PHE A 141 -21.94 -2.87 -33.88
N CYS A 142 -21.05 -3.30 -32.98
CA CYS A 142 -19.64 -3.47 -33.30
C CYS A 142 -19.25 -4.96 -33.23
N PRO A 143 -18.70 -5.54 -34.32
CA PRO A 143 -18.30 -6.94 -34.35
C PRO A 143 -17.15 -7.26 -33.38
N ALA A 144 -16.34 -6.27 -33.01
CA ALA A 144 -15.26 -6.43 -32.03
C ALA A 144 -15.75 -6.43 -30.56
N GLY A 145 -17.02 -6.08 -30.31
CA GLY A 145 -17.64 -6.15 -28.99
C GLY A 145 -16.86 -5.38 -27.89
N PRO A 146 -16.61 -5.98 -26.71
CA PRO A 146 -15.92 -5.30 -25.60
C PRO A 146 -14.42 -5.08 -25.83
N ASN A 147 -13.82 -5.77 -26.80
CA ASN A 147 -12.39 -5.71 -27.10
C ASN A 147 -12.03 -4.72 -28.22
N CYS A 148 -12.98 -3.87 -28.63
CA CYS A 148 -12.73 -2.87 -29.65
C CYS A 148 -11.73 -1.79 -29.15
N ASP A 149 -10.77 -1.43 -30.00
CA ASP A 149 -9.79 -0.37 -29.72
C ASP A 149 -10.45 1.02 -29.56
N PHE A 150 -11.60 1.20 -30.20
CA PHE A 150 -12.38 2.43 -30.18
C PHE A 150 -13.32 2.48 -28.96
N GLY A 151 -13.64 3.71 -28.53
CA GLY A 151 -14.52 3.95 -27.38
C GLY A 151 -15.96 3.53 -27.65
N HIS A 152 -16.49 2.63 -26.82
CA HIS A 152 -17.91 2.25 -26.77
C HIS A 152 -18.59 2.95 -25.58
N PRO A 153 -19.28 4.09 -25.78
CA PRO A 153 -20.00 4.77 -24.71
C PRO A 153 -21.18 3.90 -24.27
N LYS A 154 -21.12 3.38 -23.03
CA LYS A 154 -22.21 2.58 -22.44
C LYS A 154 -23.15 3.51 -21.66
N GLY A 155 -24.45 3.44 -21.95
CA GLY A 155 -25.48 4.21 -21.23
C GLY A 155 -25.82 3.68 -19.83
N SER A 156 -25.35 2.47 -19.48
CA SER A 156 -25.61 1.83 -18.19
C SER A 156 -25.01 2.64 -17.04
N ILE A 157 -25.82 2.88 -16.00
CA ILE A 157 -25.41 3.58 -14.78
C ILE A 157 -24.33 2.72 -14.10
N PRO A 158 -23.12 3.26 -13.82
CA PRO A 158 -22.13 2.52 -13.06
C PRO A 158 -22.68 2.27 -11.66
N ASN A 159 -22.79 0.99 -11.29
CA ASN A 159 -23.29 0.59 -9.98
C ASN A 159 -22.41 1.23 -8.89
N THR A 160 -23.00 2.05 -8.01
CA THR A 160 -22.28 2.82 -6.99
C THR A 160 -21.44 1.91 -6.09
N ASP A 161 -21.88 0.67 -5.92
CA ASP A 161 -21.19 -0.35 -5.12
C ASP A 161 -19.95 -0.91 -5.82
N LEU A 162 -19.91 -0.97 -7.16
CA LEU A 162 -18.68 -1.28 -7.89
C LEU A 162 -17.61 -0.20 -7.70
N GLN A 163 -18.02 1.07 -7.62
CA GLN A 163 -17.10 2.17 -7.33
C GLN A 163 -16.53 2.08 -5.91
N ARG A 164 -17.32 1.61 -4.93
CA ARG A 164 -16.90 1.40 -3.55
C ARG A 164 -16.04 0.15 -3.37
N LEU A 165 -16.35 -0.94 -4.06
CA LEU A 165 -15.55 -2.17 -4.08
C LEU A 165 -14.19 -1.94 -4.72
N GLN A 166 -14.11 -1.10 -5.75
CA GLN A 166 -12.83 -0.66 -6.31
C GLN A 166 -12.04 0.17 -5.30
N LYS A 167 -12.66 1.11 -4.56
CA LYS A 167 -11.97 1.89 -3.49
C LYS A 167 -11.37 1.03 -2.38
N ARG A 168 -12.00 -0.09 -2.00
CA ARG A 168 -11.50 -0.98 -0.93
C ARG A 168 -10.29 -1.82 -1.36
N LYS A 169 -10.12 -2.03 -2.66
CA LYS A 169 -8.99 -2.78 -3.23
C LYS A 169 -7.70 -1.95 -3.30
N ASP A 170 -7.75 -0.65 -3.02
CA ASP A 170 -6.66 0.31 -3.22
C ASP A 170 -5.92 0.68 -1.91
N VAL A 171 -6.20 -0.01 -0.80
CA VAL A 171 -5.32 0.00 0.38
C VAL A 171 -4.14 -0.92 0.07
N ILE A 172 -3.05 -0.32 -0.43
CA ILE A 172 -1.73 -0.94 -0.71
C ILE A 172 -1.85 -2.31 -1.40
N ARG A 173 -2.09 -2.31 -2.71
CA ARG A 173 -1.83 -3.52 -3.52
C ARG A 173 -0.33 -3.66 -3.80
N ARG A 174 0.18 -4.78 -3.30
CA ARG A 174 1.47 -5.44 -3.57
C ARG A 174 2.03 -5.09 -4.96
N PRO A 175 3.25 -4.53 -5.08
CA PRO A 175 3.91 -4.45 -6.38
C PRO A 175 4.20 -5.87 -6.89
N SER A 176 3.68 -6.18 -8.09
CA SER A 176 3.81 -7.43 -8.83
C SER A 176 5.21 -7.66 -9.44
N ASN A 177 6.27 -7.11 -8.84
CA ASN A 177 7.64 -7.20 -9.34
C ASN A 177 8.60 -7.92 -8.39
N LEU A 178 8.10 -8.94 -7.67
CA LEU A 178 8.97 -9.95 -7.08
C LEU A 178 8.42 -11.32 -7.49
N VAL A 179 9.34 -12.12 -8.01
CA VAL A 179 9.20 -13.44 -8.64
C VAL A 179 8.93 -13.37 -10.16
N ARG A 180 9.99 -13.22 -10.94
CA ARG A 180 10.14 -13.99 -12.18
C ARG A 180 10.73 -15.33 -11.72
N ASP A 181 9.91 -16.36 -11.66
CA ASP A 181 10.41 -17.73 -11.56
C ASP A 181 11.08 -18.08 -12.89
N GLU A 182 12.26 -18.71 -12.80
CA GLU A 182 12.80 -19.56 -13.86
C GLU A 182 11.86 -20.75 -14.11
#